data_AF-A0A5B8VTD1-F1
#
_entry.id   AF-A0A5B8VTD1-F1
#
_cell.length_a   1.000
_cell.length_b   1.000
_cell.length_c   1.000
_cell.angle_alpha   90.00
_cell.angle_beta   90.00
_cell.angle_gamma   90.00
#
_symmetry.space_group_name_H-M   'P 1'
#
loop_
_entity.id
_entity.type
_entity.pdbx_description
1 polymer ?
#
loop_
_entity_poly.entity_id
_entity_poly.type
_entity_poly.pdbx_seq_one_letter_code
_entity_poly.pdbx_strand_id
1 'polypeptide(L)'
;MEIRNALNQGTPSLFLKSLSEDLKLRSILRLADNRMEDRELYLRAYAFINTKYLYYEKPLTTFLDKAMESIYKKTKEGLEEISRKIIDAIVIQSELFGRHIFSKSILGNTNKIILNSALFEVWVSLVYFLDGNEKRALLSNSDILIKEYKILLRNEAFVKSITTSTASNEAVRTRFEGVKK
;
A
#
# COMPACT_ATOMS: atom_id res chain seq x y z
N MET A 1 -3.16 -9.72 30.87
CA MET A 1 -4.00 -9.05 29.84
C MET A 1 -3.48 -7.64 29.53
N GLU A 2 -2.16 -7.39 29.56
CA GLU A 2 -1.65 -6.00 29.65
C GLU A 2 -0.77 -5.57 28.45
N ILE A 3 -0.10 -6.51 27.78
CA ILE A 3 0.79 -6.18 26.64
C ILE A 3 -0.01 -5.68 25.42
N ARG A 4 -1.24 -6.18 25.22
CA ARG A 4 -2.10 -5.75 24.09
C ARG A 4 -2.70 -4.35 24.27
N ASN A 5 -2.82 -3.83 25.49
CA ASN A 5 -3.35 -2.49 25.72
C ASN A 5 -2.31 -1.38 25.52
N ALA A 6 -1.04 -1.63 25.81
CA ALA A 6 0.04 -0.65 25.58
C ALA A 6 0.30 -0.41 24.07
N LEU A 7 0.18 -1.45 23.23
CA LEU A 7 0.29 -1.36 21.77
C LEU A 7 -0.83 -0.55 21.09
N ASN A 8 -1.95 -0.31 21.78
CA ASN A 8 -3.10 0.42 21.26
C ASN A 8 -3.12 1.93 21.62
N GLN A 9 -2.10 2.44 22.32
CA GLN A 9 -2.15 3.80 22.91
C GLN A 9 -1.03 4.76 22.46
N GLY A 10 -0.04 4.30 21.70
CA GLY A 10 1.05 5.16 21.21
C GLY A 10 0.72 5.91 19.91
N THR A 11 1.49 6.97 19.62
CA THR A 11 1.39 7.78 18.37
C THR A 11 1.26 6.94 17.09
N PRO A 12 2.02 5.85 16.88
CA PRO A 12 1.86 5.03 15.68
C PRO A 12 0.51 4.33 15.57
N SER A 13 -0.02 3.84 16.70
CA SER A 13 -1.33 3.18 16.73
C SER A 13 -2.45 4.16 16.40
N LEU A 14 -2.38 5.38 16.93
CA LEU A 14 -3.32 6.46 16.63
C LEU A 14 -3.23 6.92 15.17
N PHE A 15 -2.02 7.04 14.62
CA PHE A 15 -1.79 7.39 13.22
C PHE A 15 -2.35 6.32 12.25
N LEU A 16 -2.06 5.05 12.49
CA LEU A 16 -2.61 3.98 11.64
C LEU A 16 -4.12 3.84 11.82
N LYS A 17 -4.62 4.06 13.03
CA LYS A 17 -6.06 4.09 13.31
C LYS A 17 -6.75 5.20 12.52
N SER A 18 -6.20 6.41 12.49
CA SER A 18 -6.82 7.52 11.76
C SER A 18 -6.93 7.24 10.25
N LEU A 19 -5.92 6.61 9.65
CA LEU A 19 -6.00 6.13 8.26
C LEU A 19 -7.06 5.04 8.08
N SER A 20 -7.13 4.06 8.99
CA SER A 20 -8.11 2.96 8.91
C SER A 20 -9.56 3.39 9.11
N GLU A 21 -9.78 4.47 9.87
CA GLU A 21 -11.10 5.02 10.18
C GLU A 21 -11.49 6.20 9.28
N ASP A 22 -10.60 6.63 8.37
CA ASP A 22 -10.91 7.66 7.38
C ASP A 22 -12.05 7.22 6.45
N LEU A 23 -13.15 7.98 6.46
CA LEU A 23 -14.37 7.63 5.73
C LEU A 23 -14.15 7.55 4.21
N LYS A 24 -13.27 8.40 3.66
CA LYS A 24 -12.97 8.41 2.22
C LYS A 24 -12.23 7.13 1.83
N LEU A 25 -11.22 6.74 2.62
CA LEU A 25 -10.48 5.51 2.38
C LEU A 25 -11.35 4.27 2.54
N ARG A 26 -12.20 4.21 3.58
CA ARG A 26 -13.15 3.10 3.76
C ARG A 26 -14.10 2.96 2.57
N SER A 27 -14.60 4.08 2.05
CA SER A 27 -15.47 4.09 0.87
C SER A 27 -14.77 3.58 -0.40
N ILE A 28 -13.51 3.98 -0.63
CA ILE A 28 -12.73 3.57 -1.80
C ILE A 28 -12.37 2.08 -1.73
N LEU A 29 -11.83 1.65 -0.59
CA LEU A 29 -11.24 0.31 -0.43
C LEU A 29 -12.28 -0.77 -0.13
N ARG A 30 -13.51 -0.40 0.25
CA ARG A 30 -14.60 -1.31 0.59
C ARG A 30 -14.18 -2.34 1.65
N LEU A 31 -13.36 -1.91 2.61
CA LEU A 31 -12.84 -2.76 3.67
C LEU A 31 -13.99 -3.21 4.56
N ALA A 32 -13.96 -4.49 4.96
CA ALA A 32 -14.86 -4.99 6.01
C ALA A 32 -14.52 -4.30 7.35
N ASP A 33 -15.38 -4.44 8.35
CA ASP A 33 -15.17 -3.81 9.67
C ASP A 33 -14.01 -4.43 10.49
N ASN A 34 -13.07 -5.14 9.85
CA ASN A 34 -11.89 -5.73 10.48
C ASN A 34 -10.73 -4.73 10.60
N ARG A 35 -10.87 -3.81 11.55
CA ARG A 35 -9.99 -2.64 11.73
C ARG A 35 -8.53 -2.96 12.02
N MET A 36 -8.17 -4.19 12.39
CA MET A 36 -6.78 -4.54 12.72
C MET A 36 -5.95 -4.88 11.49
N GLU A 37 -6.52 -5.65 10.55
CA GLU A 37 -5.88 -5.97 9.27
C GLU A 37 -5.70 -4.71 8.41
N ASP A 38 -6.66 -3.79 8.49
CA ASP A 38 -6.58 -2.47 7.83
C ASP A 38 -5.35 -1.68 8.31
N ARG A 39 -5.01 -1.73 9.60
CA ARG A 39 -3.85 -0.98 10.14
C ARG A 39 -2.53 -1.55 9.65
N GLU A 40 -2.40 -2.87 9.57
CA GLU A 40 -1.20 -3.50 9.00
C GLU A 40 -1.03 -3.13 7.52
N LEU A 41 -2.13 -3.03 6.78
CA LEU A 41 -2.13 -2.61 5.38
C LEU A 41 -1.49 -1.22 5.20
N TYR A 42 -1.93 -0.24 5.99
CA TYR A 42 -1.33 1.10 5.98
C TYR A 42 0.11 1.11 6.50
N LEU A 43 0.42 0.30 7.52
CA LEU A 43 1.77 0.19 8.05
C LEU A 43 2.76 -0.36 7.02
N ARG A 44 2.35 -1.36 6.22
CA ARG A 44 3.16 -1.89 5.12
C ARG A 44 3.46 -0.82 4.07
N ALA A 45 2.45 -0.07 3.62
CA ALA A 45 2.68 1.04 2.69
C ALA A 45 3.61 2.10 3.29
N TYR A 46 3.36 2.51 4.53
CA TYR A 46 4.22 3.46 5.24
C TYR A 46 5.66 2.96 5.39
N ALA A 47 5.87 1.67 5.68
CA ALA A 47 7.20 1.10 5.82
C ALA A 47 8.03 1.25 4.54
N PHE A 48 7.41 1.03 3.37
CA PHE A 48 8.06 1.23 2.06
C PHE A 48 8.16 2.71 1.62
N ILE A 49 7.34 3.60 2.19
CA ILE A 49 7.51 5.05 2.07
C ILE A 49 8.71 5.50 2.92
N ASN A 50 8.83 5.01 4.15
CA ASN A 50 9.88 5.40 5.07
C ASN A 50 11.24 4.79 4.70
N THR A 51 11.24 3.57 4.16
CA THR A 51 12.45 2.83 3.79
C THR A 51 12.32 2.28 2.38
N LYS A 52 13.24 2.67 1.47
CA LYS A 52 13.23 2.20 0.08
C LYS A 52 13.23 0.67 0.04
N TYR A 53 12.46 0.09 -0.88
CA TYR A 53 12.34 -1.37 -1.05
C TYR A 53 13.68 -2.11 -1.26
N LEU A 54 14.72 -1.42 -1.76
CA LEU A 54 16.07 -1.96 -1.91
C LEU A 54 16.75 -2.29 -0.57
N TYR A 55 16.34 -1.61 0.50
CA TYR A 55 16.79 -1.80 1.88
C TYR A 55 15.79 -2.61 2.71
N TYR A 56 14.86 -3.31 2.07
CA TYR A 56 13.99 -4.24 2.78
C TYR A 56 14.82 -5.37 3.42
N GLU A 57 14.55 -5.62 4.69
CA GLU A 57 15.18 -6.68 5.47
C GLU A 57 14.11 -7.62 6.00
N LYS A 58 14.26 -8.91 5.72
CA LYS A 58 13.43 -9.96 6.31
C LYS A 58 13.78 -10.17 7.80
N PRO A 59 12.83 -10.59 8.65
CA PRO A 59 11.42 -10.85 8.32
C PRO A 59 10.61 -9.54 8.20
N LEU A 60 9.48 -9.62 7.49
CA LEU A 60 8.58 -8.46 7.30
C LEU A 60 8.19 -7.81 8.63
N THR A 61 7.97 -8.60 9.69
CA THR A 61 7.65 -8.09 11.03
C THR A 61 8.69 -7.11 11.53
N THR A 62 9.98 -7.44 11.46
CA THR A 62 11.07 -6.55 11.86
C THR A 62 11.12 -5.28 11.00
N PHE A 63 10.81 -5.39 9.71
CA PHE A 63 10.71 -4.21 8.84
C PHE A 63 9.56 -3.29 9.26
N LEU A 64 8.40 -3.84 9.63
CA LEU A 64 7.26 -3.08 10.13
C LEU A 64 7.51 -2.49 11.52
N ASP A 65 8.23 -3.20 12.40
CA ASP A 65 8.61 -2.70 13.72
C ASP A 65 9.51 -1.45 13.61
N LYS A 66 10.52 -1.49 12.73
CA LYS A 66 11.35 -0.32 12.41
C LYS A 66 10.52 0.86 11.88
N ALA A 67 9.50 0.58 11.08
CA ALA A 67 8.58 1.61 10.59
C ALA A 67 7.75 2.20 11.75
N MET A 68 7.22 1.38 12.66
CA MET A 68 6.53 1.85 13.87
C MET A 68 7.42 2.75 14.74
N GLU A 69 8.68 2.34 14.96
CA GLU A 69 9.67 3.16 15.67
C GLU A 69 9.92 4.51 14.99
N SER A 70 9.92 4.54 13.65
CA SER A 70 10.10 5.79 12.91
C SER A 70 8.92 6.75 13.08
N ILE A 71 7.69 6.23 13.25
CA ILE A 71 6.49 7.06 13.47
C ILE A 71 6.56 7.78 14.82
N TYR A 72 7.08 7.14 15.87
CA TYR A 72 7.29 7.79 17.18
C TYR A 72 8.20 9.03 17.11
N LYS A 73 9.07 9.10 16.09
CA LYS A 73 10.03 10.19 15.88
C LYS A 73 9.47 11.32 15.01
N LYS A 74 8.26 11.19 14.46
CA LYS A 74 7.63 12.21 13.60
C LYS A 74 6.86 13.23 14.44
N THR A 75 6.85 14.46 13.97
CA THR A 75 5.95 15.50 14.50
C THR A 75 4.52 15.23 14.05
N LYS A 76 3.56 15.85 14.73
CA LYS A 76 2.15 15.78 14.36
C LYS A 76 1.93 16.28 12.93
N GLU A 77 2.51 17.42 12.57
CA GLU A 77 2.41 18.04 11.25
C GLU A 77 2.99 17.13 10.16
N GLY A 78 4.12 16.47 10.45
CA GLY A 78 4.72 15.51 9.54
C GLY A 78 3.84 14.28 9.31
N LEU A 79 3.18 13.77 10.37
CA LEU A 79 2.22 12.67 10.24
C LEU A 79 0.96 13.09 9.46
N GLU A 80 0.46 14.30 9.68
CA GLU A 80 -0.67 14.84 8.90
C GLU A 80 -0.31 14.98 7.41
N GLU A 81 0.90 15.42 7.08
CA GLU A 81 1.38 15.45 5.69
C GLU A 81 1.46 14.05 5.08
N ILE A 82 2.05 13.09 5.80
CA ILE A 82 2.13 11.69 5.36
C ILE A 82 0.71 11.14 5.11
N SER A 83 -0.23 11.36 6.03
CA SER A 83 -1.62 10.94 5.88
C SER A 83 -2.26 11.53 4.62
N ARG A 84 -2.13 12.85 4.40
CA ARG A 84 -2.68 13.49 3.20
C ARG A 84 -2.12 12.89 1.92
N LYS A 85 -0.82 12.63 1.86
CA LYS A 85 -0.17 12.06 0.67
C LYS A 85 -0.53 10.58 0.44
N ILE A 86 -0.72 9.80 1.50
CA ILE A 86 -1.23 8.42 1.41
C ILE A 86 -2.68 8.43 0.87
N ILE A 87 -3.53 9.32 1.40
CA ILE A 87 -4.91 9.45 0.94
C ILE A 87 -4.96 9.84 -0.54
N ASP A 88 -4.17 10.83 -0.93
CA ASP A 88 -4.06 11.27 -2.33
C ASP A 88 -3.59 10.13 -3.25
N ALA A 89 -2.57 9.37 -2.84
CA ALA A 89 -2.10 8.22 -3.60
C ALA A 89 -3.21 7.16 -3.81
N ILE A 90 -4.00 6.86 -2.78
CA ILE A 90 -5.12 5.91 -2.88
C ILE A 90 -6.23 6.46 -3.79
N VAL A 91 -6.49 7.76 -3.76
CA VAL A 91 -7.48 8.41 -4.63
C VAL A 91 -7.07 8.30 -6.11
N ILE A 92 -5.83 8.65 -6.44
CA ILE A 92 -5.29 8.48 -7.81
C ILE A 92 -5.43 7.03 -8.28
N GLN A 93 -5.13 6.08 -7.40
CA GLN A 93 -5.25 4.65 -7.71
C GLN A 93 -6.71 4.22 -7.89
N SER A 94 -7.65 4.81 -7.16
CA SER A 94 -9.08 4.61 -7.36
C SER A 94 -9.57 5.14 -8.70
N GLU A 95 -9.04 6.27 -9.15
CA GLU A 95 -9.35 6.83 -10.47
C GLU A 95 -8.80 5.95 -11.60
N LEU A 96 -7.57 5.44 -11.44
CA LEU A 96 -6.94 4.55 -12.42
C LEU A 96 -7.64 3.19 -12.53
N PHE A 97 -7.95 2.56 -11.40
CA PHE A 97 -8.35 1.15 -11.38
C PHE A 97 -9.82 0.92 -11.02
N GLY A 98 -10.52 1.96 -10.60
CA GLY A 98 -11.92 1.90 -10.18
C GLY A 98 -12.15 0.81 -9.13
N ARG A 99 -13.18 -0.01 -9.37
CA ARG A 99 -13.54 -1.12 -8.48
C ARG A 99 -12.45 -2.20 -8.33
N HIS A 100 -11.45 -2.23 -9.21
CA HIS A 100 -10.39 -3.24 -9.23
C HIS A 100 -9.13 -2.81 -8.48
N ILE A 101 -9.17 -1.68 -7.78
CA ILE A 101 -8.05 -1.14 -7.01
C ILE A 101 -7.40 -2.22 -6.12
N PHE A 102 -6.07 -2.35 -6.24
CA PHE A 102 -5.24 -3.33 -5.52
C PHE A 102 -5.69 -4.79 -5.66
N SER A 103 -6.34 -5.16 -6.78
CA SER A 103 -6.88 -6.50 -7.02
C SER A 103 -6.49 -7.06 -8.39
N LYS A 104 -6.22 -8.37 -8.43
CA LYS A 104 -6.02 -9.11 -9.70
C LYS A 104 -7.30 -9.23 -10.53
N SER A 105 -8.46 -8.87 -9.98
CA SER A 105 -9.75 -8.93 -10.68
C SER A 105 -9.80 -8.05 -11.93
N ILE A 106 -8.88 -7.08 -12.08
CA ILE A 106 -8.74 -6.27 -13.30
C ILE A 106 -8.47 -7.11 -14.55
N LEU A 107 -7.96 -8.34 -14.40
CA LEU A 107 -7.75 -9.28 -15.51
C LEU A 107 -9.06 -9.79 -16.14
N GLY A 108 -10.19 -9.69 -15.44
CA GLY A 108 -11.49 -10.18 -15.91
C GLY A 108 -11.70 -11.69 -15.73
N ASN A 109 -10.74 -12.42 -15.16
CA ASN A 109 -10.84 -13.88 -14.95
C ASN A 109 -11.82 -14.28 -13.82
N THR A 110 -12.20 -13.33 -12.96
CA THR A 110 -13.13 -13.57 -11.85
C THR A 110 -13.88 -12.29 -11.52
N ASN A 111 -15.14 -12.45 -11.09
CA ASN A 111 -15.95 -11.35 -10.56
C ASN A 111 -15.63 -11.04 -9.08
N LYS A 112 -14.87 -11.90 -8.40
CA LYS A 112 -14.51 -11.69 -6.99
C LYS A 112 -13.41 -10.63 -6.88
N ILE A 113 -13.71 -9.53 -6.20
CA ILE A 113 -12.76 -8.46 -5.90
C ILE A 113 -12.16 -8.75 -4.53
N ILE A 114 -10.87 -9.08 -4.52
CA ILE A 114 -10.09 -9.32 -3.30
C ILE A 114 -8.94 -8.31 -3.29
N LEU A 115 -8.83 -7.53 -2.21
CA LEU A 115 -7.70 -6.65 -1.97
C LEU A 115 -6.45 -7.50 -1.71
N ASN A 116 -5.37 -7.15 -2.40
CA ASN A 116 -4.07 -7.78 -2.22
C ASN A 116 -3.12 -6.80 -1.52
N SER A 117 -2.69 -7.12 -0.30
CA SER A 117 -1.85 -6.23 0.50
C SER A 117 -0.50 -5.91 -0.14
N ALA A 118 0.07 -6.84 -0.93
CA ALA A 118 1.32 -6.61 -1.65
C ALA A 118 1.13 -5.65 -2.85
N LEU A 119 -0.04 -5.68 -3.50
CA LEU A 119 -0.38 -4.68 -4.51
C LEU A 119 -0.64 -3.31 -3.87
N PHE A 120 -1.35 -3.29 -2.74
CA PHE A 120 -1.60 -2.05 -1.99
C PHE A 120 -0.29 -1.36 -1.60
N GLU A 121 0.62 -2.07 -0.91
CA GLU A 121 1.83 -1.44 -0.39
C GLU A 121 2.74 -0.90 -1.51
N VAL A 122 2.85 -1.60 -2.65
CA VAL A 122 3.68 -1.17 -3.78
C VAL A 122 3.10 0.06 -4.44
N TRP A 123 1.82 0.00 -4.82
CA TRP A 123 1.19 1.11 -5.54
C TRP A 123 1.10 2.37 -4.68
N VAL A 124 0.66 2.24 -3.42
CA VAL A 124 0.56 3.39 -2.52
C VAL A 124 1.94 3.99 -2.27
N SER A 125 2.96 3.18 -2.01
CA SER A 125 4.31 3.71 -1.75
C SER A 125 4.95 4.36 -2.98
N LEU A 126 4.76 3.82 -4.19
CA LEU A 126 5.28 4.44 -5.41
C LEU A 126 4.57 5.76 -5.74
N VAL A 127 3.23 5.78 -5.70
CA VAL A 127 2.44 6.97 -6.04
C VAL A 127 2.58 8.07 -4.99
N TYR A 128 2.85 7.72 -3.73
CA TYR A 128 3.12 8.69 -2.66
C TYR A 128 4.25 9.67 -3.02
N PHE A 129 5.25 9.22 -3.78
CA PHE A 129 6.40 10.05 -4.15
C PHE A 129 6.16 10.91 -5.39
N LEU A 130 5.08 10.67 -6.14
CA LEU A 130 4.80 11.41 -7.36
C LEU A 130 4.27 12.82 -7.07
N ASP A 131 4.75 13.77 -7.85
CA ASP A 131 4.24 15.14 -7.86
C ASP A 131 2.90 15.25 -8.63
N GLY A 132 2.34 16.47 -8.65
CA GLY A 132 1.06 16.71 -9.33
C GLY A 132 1.09 16.55 -10.85
N ASN A 133 2.23 16.84 -11.50
CA ASN A 133 2.39 16.64 -12.95
C ASN A 133 2.49 15.15 -13.27
N GLU A 134 3.28 14.41 -12.50
CA GLU A 134 3.46 12.96 -12.66
C GLU A 134 2.13 12.22 -12.44
N LYS A 135 1.34 12.61 -11.42
CA LYS A 135 -0.01 12.05 -11.20
C LYS A 135 -0.97 12.34 -12.35
N ARG A 136 -0.97 13.57 -12.88
CA ARG A 136 -1.77 13.91 -14.08
C ARG A 136 -1.34 13.13 -15.31
N ALA A 137 -0.04 12.91 -15.49
CA ALA A 137 0.49 12.10 -16.58
C ALA A 137 0.05 10.63 -16.45
N LEU A 138 0.07 10.06 -15.24
CA LEU A 138 -0.46 8.72 -14.98
C LEU A 138 -1.94 8.61 -15.38
N LEU A 139 -2.77 9.56 -14.95
CA LEU A 139 -4.21 9.57 -15.25
C LEU A 139 -4.47 9.75 -16.76
N SER A 140 -3.73 10.65 -17.41
CA SER A 140 -3.91 10.93 -18.85
C SER A 140 -3.48 9.76 -19.73
N ASN A 141 -2.59 8.88 -19.23
CA ASN A 141 -2.11 7.69 -19.92
C ASN A 141 -2.69 6.39 -19.32
N SER A 142 -3.84 6.48 -18.63
CA SER A 142 -4.41 5.36 -17.88
C SER A 142 -4.63 4.11 -18.73
N ASP A 143 -5.06 4.25 -19.99
CA ASP A 143 -5.33 3.12 -20.87
C ASP A 143 -4.07 2.29 -21.17
N ILE A 144 -2.96 2.97 -21.45
CA ILE A 144 -1.66 2.34 -21.70
C ILE A 144 -1.17 1.67 -20.42
N LEU A 145 -1.22 2.40 -19.30
CA LEU A 145 -0.79 1.90 -17.99
C LEU A 145 -1.59 0.64 -17.59
N ILE A 146 -2.90 0.65 -17.75
CA ILE A 146 -3.77 -0.50 -17.42
C ILE A 146 -3.46 -1.68 -18.33
N LYS A 147 -3.20 -1.45 -19.62
CA LYS A 147 -2.82 -2.51 -20.57
C LYS A 147 -1.51 -3.19 -20.15
N GLU A 148 -0.46 -2.41 -19.87
CA GLU A 148 0.84 -2.93 -19.44
C GLU A 148 0.74 -3.61 -18.06
N TYR A 149 -0.04 -3.03 -17.14
CA TYR A 149 -0.26 -3.63 -15.83
C TYR A 149 -0.98 -4.99 -15.92
N LYS A 150 -1.93 -5.14 -16.86
CA LYS A 150 -2.57 -6.44 -17.13
C LYS A 150 -1.58 -7.46 -17.71
N ILE A 151 -0.58 -7.05 -18.48
CA ILE A 151 0.49 -7.94 -18.95
C ILE A 151 1.36 -8.37 -17.75
N LEU A 152 1.76 -7.42 -16.91
CA LEU A 152 2.53 -7.69 -15.70
C LEU A 152 1.81 -8.66 -14.75
N LEU A 153 0.50 -8.52 -14.59
CA LEU A 153 -0.32 -9.42 -13.77
C LEU A 153 -0.47 -10.84 -14.33
N ARG A 154 0.04 -11.11 -15.53
CA ARG A 154 0.15 -12.47 -16.12
C ARG A 154 1.58 -13.02 -16.05
N ASN A 155 2.56 -12.21 -15.65
CA ASN A 155 3.93 -12.66 -15.45
C ASN A 155 4.02 -13.54 -14.20
N GLU A 156 4.53 -14.76 -14.33
CA GLU A 156 4.58 -15.74 -13.24
C GLU A 156 5.39 -15.26 -12.03
N ALA A 157 6.56 -14.66 -12.27
CA ALA A 157 7.42 -14.15 -11.20
C ALA A 157 6.74 -13.01 -10.43
N PHE A 158 6.06 -12.11 -11.14
CA PHE A 158 5.26 -11.04 -10.52
C PHE A 158 4.08 -11.59 -9.74
N VAL A 159 3.32 -12.54 -10.31
CA VAL A 159 2.18 -13.15 -9.61
C VAL A 159 2.64 -13.83 -8.32
N LYS A 160 3.73 -14.59 -8.37
CA LYS A 160 4.32 -15.25 -7.19
C LYS A 160 4.74 -14.23 -6.12
N SER A 161 5.30 -13.10 -6.53
CA SER A 161 5.78 -12.05 -5.63
C SER A 161 4.66 -11.30 -4.88
N ILE A 162 3.41 -11.44 -5.34
CA ILE A 162 2.22 -10.86 -4.70
C ILE A 162 1.26 -11.90 -4.09
N THR A 163 1.52 -13.21 -4.21
CA THR A 163 0.61 -14.26 -3.65
C THR A 163 1.21 -15.15 -2.59
N THR A 164 2.41 -15.72 -2.78
CA THR A 164 2.88 -16.87 -1.98
C THR A 164 4.21 -16.65 -1.28
N SER A 165 5.14 -15.89 -1.88
CA SER A 165 6.48 -15.64 -1.30
C SER A 165 6.72 -14.16 -1.05
N THR A 166 5.69 -13.41 -0.66
CA THR A 166 5.70 -11.93 -0.66
C THR A 166 6.74 -11.30 0.27
N ALA A 167 7.20 -12.01 1.30
CA ALA A 167 8.15 -11.49 2.29
C ALA A 167 9.64 -11.71 1.95
N SER A 168 9.98 -12.37 0.83
CA SER A 168 11.38 -12.49 0.41
C SER A 168 11.90 -11.17 -0.20
N ASN A 169 13.21 -10.91 -0.06
CA ASN A 169 13.84 -9.73 -0.66
C ASN A 169 13.66 -9.73 -2.19
N GLU A 170 13.75 -10.91 -2.82
CA GLU A 170 13.51 -11.08 -4.25
C GLU A 170 12.07 -10.74 -4.61
N ALA A 171 11.07 -11.23 -3.88
CA ALA A 171 9.68 -10.92 -4.16
C ALA A 171 9.39 -9.43 -4.01
N VAL A 172 9.94 -8.77 -2.99
CA VAL A 172 9.85 -7.32 -2.80
C VAL A 172 10.41 -6.60 -4.02
N ARG A 173 11.64 -6.90 -4.43
CA ARG A 173 12.25 -6.30 -5.62
C ARG A 173 11.41 -6.53 -6.87
N THR A 174 11.00 -7.77 -7.13
CA THR A 174 10.20 -8.14 -8.30
C THR A 174 8.91 -7.34 -8.41
N ARG A 175 8.15 -7.16 -7.32
CA ARG A 175 6.90 -6.39 -7.38
C ARG A 175 7.12 -4.89 -7.54
N PHE A 176 8.12 -4.32 -6.87
CA PHE A 176 8.42 -2.89 -6.97
C PHE A 176 8.99 -2.53 -8.35
N GLU A 177 9.94 -3.32 -8.85
CA GLU A 177 10.54 -3.11 -10.18
C GLU A 177 9.54 -3.41 -11.30
N GLY A 178 8.63 -4.36 -11.10
CA GLY A 178 7.55 -4.64 -12.06
C GLY A 178 6.63 -3.44 -12.24
N VAL A 179 6.16 -2.82 -11.15
CA VAL A 179 5.21 -1.69 -11.22
C VAL A 179 5.88 -0.38 -11.64
N LYS A 180 7.17 -0.21 -11.35
CA LYS A 180 7.91 1.03 -11.65
C LYS A 180 8.29 1.18 -13.14
N LYS A 181 8.32 0.08 -13.89
CA LYS A 181 8.65 0.08 -15.33
C LYS A 181 7.54 0.71 -16.15
#